data_AF-A0A812MQG7-F1
#
_entry.id   AF-A0A812MQG7-F1
#
_cell.length_a   1.000
_cell.length_b   1.000
_cell.length_c   1.000
_cell.angle_alpha   90.00
_cell.angle_beta   90.00
_cell.angle_gamma   90.00
#
_symmetry.space_group_name_H-M   'P 1'
#
loop_
_entity.id
_entity.type
_entity.pdbx_description
1 polymer ?
#
loop_
_entity_poly.entity_id
_entity_poly.type
_entity_poly.pdbx_seq_one_letter_code
_entity_poly.pdbx_strand_id
1 'polypeptide(L)'
;ELDPHARQCIDEHWRWLNSWTGRYQPKPCVFDNMLDVIPRQPPADLSWEGRKRWYDQMPLQGQQVCHTHGGLCSIRSPVPDLDVSGLPCQDNSRCNPKRMFHLGKFGNCYLAWSRYHREQETPLLFLENTPEPCRHFHDVDIKINVIHAGLGPHYGCLQLFADPADVGHSAVSRHRTYVILYHMGKVDYTHDVFDLYREIKKVITSRAHTRPSDYLVSSDAARQLDLVTRCARLRRFGATTKGALEVADALNGREQFLVQQLDIAYFQKYGRAAQEDGELVYYLGDRFEWSRTWSADSGRIPCYRHSCGKYLHRASMQLLTGQEKLCSMGWPITPEVAREMGCAELPSLDPQRSHFLAGNSMHVGNMSVILLIALSCFSVRAQ
;
A
#
# COMPACT_ATOMS: atom_id res chain seq x y z
N GLU A 1 5.40 -13.15 7.36
CA GLU A 1 5.60 -11.71 7.38
C GLU A 1 7.08 -11.35 7.48
N LEU A 2 7.56 -10.29 6.81
CA LEU A 2 8.95 -9.83 6.96
C LEU A 2 9.10 -8.64 7.91
N ASP A 3 7.98 -8.03 8.32
CA ASP A 3 7.93 -6.81 9.14
C ASP A 3 7.16 -7.08 10.44
N PRO A 4 7.83 -7.04 11.62
CA PRO A 4 7.16 -7.23 12.92
C PRO A 4 6.00 -6.25 13.17
N HIS A 5 5.99 -5.08 12.54
CA HIS A 5 4.92 -4.10 12.70
C HIS A 5 3.62 -4.52 12.00
N ALA A 6 3.69 -5.37 10.99
CA ALA A 6 2.51 -5.76 10.23
C ALA A 6 1.59 -6.72 11.03
N ARG A 7 2.13 -7.47 12.02
CA ARG A 7 1.34 -8.22 13.03
C ARG A 7 0.33 -7.34 13.76
N GLN A 8 0.77 -6.18 14.21
CA GLN A 8 -0.07 -5.24 14.94
C GLN A 8 -1.20 -4.72 14.04
N CYS A 9 -0.92 -4.54 12.74
CA CYS A 9 -1.88 -4.08 11.75
C CYS A 9 -2.96 -5.14 11.48
N ILE A 10 -2.56 -6.42 11.37
CA ILE A 10 -3.50 -7.54 11.24
C ILE A 10 -4.42 -7.61 12.46
N ASP A 11 -3.87 -7.47 13.67
CA ASP A 11 -4.65 -7.48 14.91
C ASP A 11 -5.68 -6.36 14.97
N GLU A 12 -5.31 -5.16 14.54
CA GLU A 12 -6.23 -4.02 14.48
C GLU A 12 -7.30 -4.18 13.44
N HIS A 13 -6.96 -4.61 12.22
CA HIS A 13 -7.95 -4.84 11.18
C HIS A 13 -8.93 -5.93 11.60
N TRP A 14 -8.45 -7.00 12.26
CA TRP A 14 -9.32 -8.04 12.81
C TRP A 14 -10.27 -7.48 13.89
N ARG A 15 -9.77 -6.67 14.83
CA ARG A 15 -10.62 -6.02 15.85
C ARG A 15 -11.65 -5.08 15.22
N TRP A 16 -11.21 -4.29 14.26
CA TRP A 16 -12.08 -3.37 13.51
C TRP A 16 -13.16 -4.14 12.73
N LEU A 17 -12.81 -5.23 12.06
CA LEU A 17 -13.75 -6.11 11.36
C LEU A 17 -14.79 -6.72 12.30
N ASN A 18 -14.37 -7.23 13.46
CA ASN A 18 -15.30 -7.78 14.46
C ASN A 18 -16.24 -6.71 15.01
N SER A 19 -15.70 -5.51 15.28
CA SER A 19 -16.49 -4.34 15.72
C SER A 19 -17.53 -3.94 14.67
N TRP A 20 -17.11 -3.84 13.41
CA TRP A 20 -17.97 -3.45 12.29
C TRP A 20 -19.05 -4.48 12.00
N THR A 21 -18.68 -5.75 11.88
CA THR A 21 -19.63 -6.80 11.49
C THR A 21 -20.55 -7.23 12.63
N GLY A 22 -20.24 -6.86 13.88
CA GLY A 22 -20.91 -7.37 15.07
C GLY A 22 -20.76 -8.89 15.25
N ARG A 23 -19.90 -9.54 14.45
CA ARG A 23 -19.65 -10.98 14.49
C ARG A 23 -18.28 -11.22 15.10
N TYR A 24 -18.23 -12.07 16.11
CA TYR A 24 -16.97 -12.52 16.65
C TYR A 24 -16.35 -13.55 15.70
N GLN A 25 -15.35 -13.13 14.93
CA GLN A 25 -14.50 -14.05 14.17
C GLN A 25 -13.29 -14.44 15.02
N PRO A 26 -12.86 -15.73 14.99
CA PRO A 26 -11.61 -16.12 15.62
C PRO A 26 -10.45 -15.32 15.02
N LYS A 27 -9.45 -15.02 15.86
CA LYS A 27 -8.26 -14.30 15.41
C LYS A 27 -7.55 -15.13 14.33
N PRO A 28 -7.18 -14.54 13.18
CA PRO A 28 -6.52 -15.29 12.11
C PRO A 28 -5.14 -15.79 12.55
N CYS A 29 -4.67 -16.88 11.95
CA CYS A 29 -3.27 -17.28 12.09
C CYS A 29 -2.36 -16.22 11.48
N VAL A 30 -1.37 -15.75 12.25
CA VAL A 30 -0.34 -14.83 11.78
C VAL A 30 0.98 -15.57 11.74
N PHE A 31 1.42 -15.92 10.53
CA PHE A 31 2.65 -16.66 10.29
C PHE A 31 3.84 -15.73 10.06
N ASP A 32 5.03 -16.23 10.41
CA ASP A 32 6.30 -15.53 10.16
C ASP A 32 6.68 -15.59 8.66
N ASN A 33 7.95 -15.39 8.32
CA ASN A 33 8.44 -15.25 6.96
C ASN A 33 7.87 -16.27 5.95
N MET A 34 7.34 -15.79 4.82
CA MET A 34 6.81 -16.63 3.73
C MET A 34 7.90 -17.54 3.13
N LEU A 35 9.16 -17.15 3.23
CA LEU A 35 10.29 -17.97 2.81
C LEU A 35 10.43 -19.25 3.63
N ASP A 36 9.89 -19.28 4.85
CA ASP A 36 9.93 -20.45 5.73
C ASP A 36 8.91 -21.51 5.30
N VAL A 37 8.07 -21.24 4.29
CA VAL A 37 7.21 -22.27 3.68
C VAL A 37 8.07 -23.33 2.97
N ILE A 38 9.33 -23.00 2.67
CA ILE A 38 10.34 -23.89 2.12
C ILE A 38 11.41 -24.13 3.20
N PRO A 39 11.83 -25.38 3.49
CA PRO A 39 12.71 -25.71 4.61
C PRO A 39 14.14 -25.18 4.53
N ARG A 40 14.58 -24.73 3.34
CA ARG A 40 15.89 -24.14 3.14
C ARG A 40 15.81 -23.04 2.09
N GLN A 41 16.86 -22.24 1.96
CA GLN A 41 16.99 -21.27 0.88
C GLN A 41 17.86 -21.85 -0.25
N PRO A 42 17.67 -21.41 -1.51
CA PRO A 42 18.55 -21.82 -2.60
C PRO A 42 19.99 -21.31 -2.41
N PRO A 43 21.00 -22.00 -2.95
CA PRO A 43 22.35 -21.44 -3.08
C PRO A 43 22.34 -20.08 -3.80
N ALA A 44 23.15 -19.15 -3.31
CA ALA A 44 23.13 -17.75 -3.78
C ALA A 44 23.61 -17.58 -5.23
N ASP A 45 24.46 -18.50 -5.69
CA ASP A 45 25.12 -18.54 -7.00
C ASP A 45 24.25 -19.12 -8.13
N LEU A 46 23.06 -19.65 -7.81
CA LEU A 46 22.15 -20.14 -8.83
C LEU A 46 21.61 -19.01 -9.71
N SER A 47 21.56 -19.27 -11.03
CA SER A 47 20.80 -18.46 -11.98
C SER A 47 19.32 -18.43 -11.60
N TRP A 48 18.55 -17.51 -12.20
CA TRP A 48 17.11 -17.45 -11.99
C TRP A 48 16.39 -18.78 -12.27
N GLU A 49 16.69 -19.42 -13.40
CA GLU A 49 16.14 -20.71 -13.82
C GLU A 49 16.62 -21.84 -12.90
N GLY A 50 17.86 -21.74 -12.40
CA GLY A 50 18.40 -22.62 -11.36
C GLY A 50 17.59 -22.52 -10.07
N ARG A 51 17.33 -21.30 -9.59
CA ARG A 51 16.50 -21.06 -8.40
C ARG A 51 15.07 -21.57 -8.60
N LYS A 52 14.45 -21.30 -9.75
CA LYS A 52 13.11 -21.80 -10.05
C LYS A 52 13.04 -23.33 -9.95
N ARG A 53 13.93 -24.04 -10.65
CA ARG A 53 14.00 -25.51 -10.59
C ARG A 53 14.24 -26.01 -9.17
N TRP A 54 15.08 -25.31 -8.41
CA TRP A 54 15.35 -25.64 -7.02
C TRP A 54 14.07 -25.53 -6.16
N TYR A 55 13.30 -24.44 -6.28
CA TYR A 55 12.02 -24.27 -5.56
C TYR A 55 10.97 -25.31 -5.98
N ASP A 56 10.92 -25.67 -7.26
CA ASP A 56 10.01 -26.69 -7.78
C ASP A 56 10.26 -28.08 -7.15
N GLN A 57 11.51 -28.37 -6.77
CA GLN A 57 11.92 -29.65 -6.18
C GLN A 57 11.81 -29.69 -4.64
N MET A 58 11.66 -28.54 -3.98
CA MET A 58 11.62 -28.53 -2.52
C MET A 58 10.24 -28.94 -1.97
N PRO A 59 10.21 -29.72 -0.88
CA PRO A 59 8.97 -29.99 -0.18
C PRO A 59 8.46 -28.72 0.50
N LEU A 60 7.14 -28.49 0.41
CA LEU A 60 6.48 -27.45 1.19
C LEU A 60 6.39 -27.88 2.66
N GLN A 61 6.57 -26.95 3.59
CA GLN A 61 6.24 -27.22 4.98
C GLN A 61 4.71 -27.40 5.14
N GLY A 62 4.30 -28.23 6.09
CA GLY A 62 2.89 -28.40 6.44
C GLY A 62 2.43 -27.46 7.55
N GLN A 63 3.38 -26.98 8.35
CA GLN A 63 3.14 -26.16 9.54
C GLN A 63 4.17 -25.03 9.62
N GLN A 64 3.80 -23.93 10.25
CA GLN A 64 4.68 -22.81 10.57
C GLN A 64 4.40 -22.25 11.95
N VAL A 65 5.38 -21.54 12.50
CA VAL A 65 5.20 -20.80 13.75
C VAL A 65 4.12 -19.73 13.54
N CYS A 66 3.08 -19.80 14.36
CA CYS A 66 1.95 -18.90 14.37
C CYS A 66 1.99 -18.02 15.63
N HIS A 67 2.05 -16.72 15.44
CA HIS A 67 2.08 -15.75 16.53
C HIS A 67 0.74 -15.64 17.26
N THR A 68 -0.36 -15.98 16.60
CA THR A 68 -1.69 -15.99 17.23
C THR A 68 -1.82 -17.11 18.27
N HIS A 69 -1.31 -18.31 17.96
CA HIS A 69 -1.43 -19.48 18.83
C HIS A 69 -0.18 -19.79 19.67
N GLY A 70 0.94 -19.08 19.42
CA GLY A 70 2.20 -19.29 20.15
C GLY A 70 2.86 -20.65 19.87
N GLY A 71 2.56 -21.29 18.73
CA GLY A 71 3.02 -22.63 18.39
C GLY A 71 2.98 -22.91 16.89
N LEU A 72 3.14 -24.18 16.50
CA LEU A 72 3.05 -24.59 15.09
C LEU A 72 1.58 -24.73 14.66
N CYS A 73 1.19 -24.07 13.59
CA CYS A 73 -0.15 -24.19 12.98
C CYS A 73 -0.04 -24.66 11.53
N SER A 74 -1.08 -25.36 11.05
CA SER A 74 -1.15 -25.78 9.66
C SER A 74 -1.20 -24.59 8.72
N ILE A 75 -0.42 -24.62 7.65
CA ILE A 75 -0.47 -23.64 6.55
C ILE A 75 -1.22 -24.16 5.33
N ARG A 76 -1.70 -25.40 5.37
CA ARG A 76 -2.31 -26.10 4.22
C ARG A 76 -3.81 -26.37 4.36
N SER A 77 -4.39 -26.08 5.53
CA SER A 77 -5.79 -26.41 5.78
C SER A 77 -6.44 -25.37 6.70
N PRO A 78 -7.61 -24.83 6.31
CA PRO A 78 -8.24 -25.01 5.00
C PRO A 78 -7.43 -24.37 3.86
N VAL A 79 -7.56 -24.88 2.64
CA VAL A 79 -7.08 -24.17 1.44
C VAL A 79 -7.97 -22.93 1.29
N PRO A 80 -7.40 -21.72 1.21
CA PRO A 80 -8.21 -20.54 1.01
C PRO A 80 -8.85 -20.56 -0.38
N ASP A 81 -10.11 -20.13 -0.49
CA ASP A 81 -10.76 -19.89 -1.79
C ASP A 81 -10.11 -18.69 -2.52
N LEU A 82 -9.52 -17.81 -1.74
CA LEU A 82 -9.01 -16.51 -2.15
C LEU A 82 -7.71 -16.18 -1.40
N ASP A 83 -6.63 -15.88 -2.11
CA ASP A 83 -5.44 -15.23 -1.56
C ASP A 83 -5.33 -13.77 -2.01
N VAL A 84 -4.93 -12.90 -1.08
CA VAL A 84 -4.67 -11.49 -1.34
C VAL A 84 -3.28 -11.15 -0.83
N SER A 85 -2.39 -10.82 -1.77
CA SER A 85 -0.97 -10.65 -1.51
C SER A 85 -0.46 -9.30 -2.00
N GLY A 86 0.49 -8.74 -1.25
CA GLY A 86 1.33 -7.61 -1.65
C GLY A 86 2.79 -8.02 -1.56
N LEU A 87 3.36 -8.54 -2.66
CA LEU A 87 4.72 -9.09 -2.63
C LEU A 87 5.77 -7.97 -2.63
N PRO A 88 6.86 -8.12 -1.85
CA PRO A 88 7.91 -7.12 -1.76
C PRO A 88 8.52 -6.82 -3.14
N CYS A 89 8.80 -5.55 -3.42
CA CYS A 89 9.37 -5.10 -4.69
C CYS A 89 10.56 -4.14 -4.53
N GLN A 90 11.19 -4.10 -3.35
CA GLN A 90 12.27 -3.17 -3.04
C GLN A 90 13.51 -3.40 -3.93
N ASP A 91 13.79 -4.65 -4.32
CA ASP A 91 14.86 -4.98 -5.28
C ASP A 91 14.61 -4.44 -6.69
N ASN A 92 13.35 -4.07 -6.98
CA ASN A 92 12.90 -3.45 -8.23
C ASN A 92 12.68 -1.95 -8.09
N SER A 93 12.80 -1.36 -6.90
CA SER A 93 12.49 0.07 -6.71
C SER A 93 13.50 0.95 -7.45
N ARG A 94 13.01 1.98 -8.15
CA ARG A 94 13.89 3.02 -8.74
C ARG A 94 14.69 3.80 -7.70
N CYS A 95 14.22 3.82 -6.46
CA CYS A 95 14.94 4.43 -5.36
C CYS A 95 16.09 3.56 -4.85
N ASN A 96 16.19 2.30 -5.27
CA ASN A 96 17.31 1.43 -4.94
C ASN A 96 18.39 1.56 -6.01
N PRO A 97 19.57 2.15 -5.74
CA PRO A 97 20.65 2.24 -6.72
C PRO A 97 21.27 0.86 -7.06
N LYS A 98 21.02 -0.16 -6.23
CA LYS A 98 21.50 -1.54 -6.39
C LYS A 98 20.33 -2.47 -6.75
N ARG A 99 19.55 -2.12 -7.79
CA ARG A 99 18.44 -2.97 -8.26
C ARG A 99 18.99 -4.33 -8.67
N MET A 100 18.61 -5.38 -7.95
CA MET A 100 18.97 -6.77 -8.27
C MET A 100 17.82 -7.50 -8.97
N PHE A 101 16.65 -6.88 -9.05
CA PHE A 101 15.46 -7.44 -9.67
C PHE A 101 15.11 -8.84 -9.14
N HIS A 102 14.88 -9.81 -10.04
CA HIS A 102 14.56 -11.19 -9.69
C HIS A 102 15.72 -11.96 -9.05
N LEU A 103 16.97 -11.48 -9.22
CA LEU A 103 18.14 -12.06 -8.55
C LEU A 103 18.27 -11.60 -7.09
N GLY A 104 17.55 -10.55 -6.71
CA GLY A 104 17.53 -10.03 -5.36
C GLY A 104 16.87 -10.98 -4.35
N LYS A 105 17.01 -10.66 -3.07
CA LYS A 105 16.47 -11.47 -1.97
C LYS A 105 14.94 -11.63 -2.04
N PHE A 106 14.25 -10.65 -2.62
CA PHE A 106 12.80 -10.68 -2.72
C PHE A 106 12.30 -11.52 -3.90
N GLY A 107 13.14 -11.85 -4.89
CA GLY A 107 12.78 -12.80 -5.95
C GLY A 107 12.39 -14.17 -5.41
N ASN A 108 13.04 -14.59 -4.32
CA ASN A 108 12.72 -15.82 -3.59
C ASN A 108 11.29 -15.82 -3.02
N CYS A 109 10.75 -14.65 -2.64
CA CYS A 109 9.38 -14.55 -2.12
C CYS A 109 8.36 -14.91 -3.21
N TYR A 110 8.58 -14.48 -4.46
CA TYR A 110 7.70 -14.81 -5.58
C TYR A 110 7.74 -16.31 -5.90
N LEU A 111 8.92 -16.94 -5.85
CA LEU A 111 9.06 -18.38 -6.09
C LEU A 111 8.42 -19.21 -4.98
N ALA A 112 8.63 -18.86 -3.71
CA ALA A 112 7.99 -19.51 -2.57
C ALA A 112 6.45 -19.39 -2.64
N TRP A 113 5.94 -18.17 -2.86
CA TRP A 113 4.51 -17.89 -3.01
C TRP A 113 3.89 -18.65 -4.19
N SER A 114 4.55 -18.64 -5.36
CA SER A 114 4.08 -19.39 -6.54
C SER A 114 4.07 -20.90 -6.28
N ARG A 115 5.11 -21.45 -5.65
CA ARG A 115 5.19 -22.87 -5.32
C ARG A 115 4.07 -23.27 -4.35
N TYR A 116 3.81 -22.44 -3.33
CA TYR A 116 2.74 -22.65 -2.37
C TYR A 116 1.37 -22.74 -3.06
N HIS A 117 0.98 -21.71 -3.83
CA HIS A 117 -0.34 -21.69 -4.48
C HIS A 117 -0.49 -22.71 -5.61
N ARG A 118 0.59 -23.11 -6.26
CA ARG A 118 0.54 -24.22 -7.23
C ARG A 118 0.23 -25.55 -6.56
N GLU A 119 0.78 -25.81 -5.38
CA GLU A 119 0.48 -27.03 -4.63
C GLU A 119 -0.92 -26.98 -3.99
N GLN A 120 -1.30 -25.84 -3.44
CA GLN A 120 -2.62 -25.68 -2.82
C GLN A 120 -3.74 -25.58 -3.85
N GLU A 121 -3.40 -25.29 -5.13
CA GLU A 121 -4.35 -25.03 -6.20
C GLU A 121 -5.45 -24.06 -5.75
N THR A 122 -5.03 -22.97 -5.10
CA THR A 122 -5.90 -21.90 -4.61
C THR A 122 -6.75 -21.36 -5.77
N PRO A 123 -8.09 -21.34 -5.68
CA PRO A 123 -8.94 -20.98 -6.81
C PRO A 123 -8.65 -19.58 -7.38
N LEU A 124 -8.52 -18.57 -6.52
CA LEU A 124 -8.34 -17.18 -6.93
C LEU A 124 -7.20 -16.51 -6.14
N LEU A 125 -6.31 -15.83 -6.84
CA LEU A 125 -5.18 -15.09 -6.27
C LEU A 125 -5.23 -13.63 -6.73
N PHE A 126 -4.93 -12.73 -5.80
CA PHE A 126 -4.78 -11.30 -6.09
C PHE A 126 -3.41 -10.85 -5.64
N LEU A 127 -2.68 -10.26 -6.57
CA LEU A 127 -1.41 -9.64 -6.26
C LEU A 127 -1.46 -8.15 -6.56
N GLU A 128 -1.33 -7.33 -5.52
CA GLU A 128 -1.07 -5.91 -5.65
C GLU A 128 0.44 -5.66 -5.78
N ASN A 129 0.80 -4.70 -6.63
CA ASN A 129 2.16 -4.19 -6.68
C ASN A 129 2.27 -2.77 -7.25
N THR A 130 3.47 -2.20 -7.14
CA THR A 130 3.81 -0.96 -7.85
C THR A 130 3.94 -1.22 -9.36
N PRO A 131 3.36 -0.37 -10.23
CA PRO A 131 3.55 -0.49 -11.66
C PRO A 131 5.03 -0.20 -11.96
N GLU A 132 5.66 -1.04 -12.78
CA GLU A 132 6.97 -0.69 -13.31
C GLU A 132 6.74 0.40 -14.37
N PRO A 133 7.45 1.55 -14.35
CA PRO A 133 7.25 2.55 -15.39
C PRO A 133 7.98 2.06 -16.63
N CYS A 134 7.33 1.18 -17.37
CA CYS A 134 7.75 0.70 -18.67
C CYS A 134 7.72 1.90 -19.61
N ARG A 135 8.87 2.59 -19.75
CA ARG A 135 9.03 3.56 -20.84
C ARG A 135 9.01 2.86 -22.19
N HIS A 136 9.24 1.54 -22.23
CA HIS A 136 9.16 0.70 -23.41
C HIS A 136 8.27 -0.50 -23.05
N PHE A 137 7.08 -0.58 -23.67
CA PHE A 137 6.05 -1.59 -23.43
C PHE A 137 6.47 -3.04 -23.74
N HIS A 138 7.71 -3.28 -24.19
CA HIS A 138 8.09 -4.56 -24.76
C HIS A 138 9.11 -5.39 -23.97
N ASP A 139 9.81 -4.85 -22.96
CA ASP A 139 10.98 -5.60 -22.45
C ASP A 139 11.08 -5.93 -20.97
N VAL A 140 10.30 -5.39 -20.03
CA VAL A 140 10.49 -5.81 -18.62
C VAL A 140 9.30 -5.47 -17.72
N ASP A 141 8.17 -6.18 -17.87
CA ASP A 141 7.23 -6.39 -16.75
C ASP A 141 7.75 -7.54 -15.88
N ILE A 142 8.88 -7.30 -15.20
CA ILE A 142 9.64 -8.32 -14.46
C ILE A 142 8.75 -9.08 -13.49
N LYS A 143 7.73 -8.43 -12.93
CA LYS A 143 6.85 -9.03 -11.92
C LYS A 143 5.87 -10.02 -12.54
N ILE A 144 5.20 -9.66 -13.65
CA ILE A 144 4.22 -10.57 -14.26
C ILE A 144 4.92 -11.77 -14.89
N ASN A 145 6.10 -11.59 -15.49
CA ASN A 145 6.86 -12.67 -16.09
C ASN A 145 7.35 -13.68 -15.05
N VAL A 146 7.80 -13.21 -13.88
CA VAL A 146 8.19 -14.09 -12.76
C VAL A 146 6.99 -14.91 -12.26
N ILE A 147 5.84 -14.26 -12.10
CA ILE A 147 4.60 -14.93 -11.67
C ILE A 147 4.14 -15.93 -12.72
N HIS A 148 4.10 -15.52 -14.00
CA HIS A 148 3.71 -16.36 -15.12
C HIS A 148 4.65 -17.55 -15.29
N ALA A 149 5.95 -17.38 -15.05
CA ALA A 149 6.91 -18.48 -15.06
C ALA A 149 6.62 -19.51 -13.95
N GLY A 150 6.12 -19.08 -12.79
CA GLY A 150 5.80 -19.95 -11.64
C GLY A 150 4.42 -20.59 -11.68
N LEU A 151 3.40 -19.84 -12.10
CA LEU A 151 1.98 -20.18 -12.02
C LEU A 151 1.28 -20.34 -13.38
N GLY A 152 1.83 -19.78 -14.46
CA GLY A 152 1.19 -19.75 -15.79
C GLY A 152 0.72 -21.11 -16.35
N PRO A 153 1.38 -22.25 -16.06
CA PRO A 153 0.86 -23.56 -16.48
C PRO A 153 -0.50 -23.94 -15.87
N HIS A 154 -0.88 -23.38 -14.72
CA HIS A 154 -2.11 -23.73 -13.98
C HIS A 154 -3.09 -22.57 -13.84
N TYR A 155 -2.61 -21.33 -13.98
CA TYR A 155 -3.39 -20.12 -13.73
C TYR A 155 -3.48 -19.24 -14.98
N GLY A 156 -4.69 -18.75 -15.27
CA GLY A 156 -4.87 -17.59 -16.13
C GLY A 156 -4.48 -16.32 -15.37
N CYS A 157 -3.98 -15.30 -16.09
CA CYS A 157 -3.42 -14.09 -15.49
C CYS A 157 -3.99 -12.84 -16.17
N LEU A 158 -4.63 -11.96 -15.40
CA LEU A 158 -5.21 -10.70 -15.86
C LEU A 158 -4.62 -9.54 -15.06
N GLN A 159 -4.15 -8.50 -15.73
CA GLN A 159 -3.49 -7.37 -15.08
C GLN A 159 -4.29 -6.07 -15.27
N LEU A 160 -4.72 -5.48 -14.15
CA LEU A 160 -5.37 -4.17 -14.11
C LEU A 160 -4.38 -3.12 -13.61
N PHE A 161 -4.47 -1.92 -14.18
CA PHE A 161 -3.77 -0.74 -13.69
C PHE A 161 -4.80 0.20 -13.09
N ALA A 162 -4.63 0.54 -11.82
CA ALA A 162 -5.58 1.35 -11.08
C ALA A 162 -4.91 2.57 -10.46
N ASP A 163 -5.63 3.68 -10.55
CA ASP A 163 -5.34 4.97 -9.95
C ASP A 163 -6.40 5.26 -8.88
N PRO A 164 -6.05 5.82 -7.70
CA PRO A 164 -7.05 6.28 -6.73
C PRO A 164 -8.16 7.15 -7.34
N ALA A 165 -7.87 7.92 -8.39
CA ALA A 165 -8.86 8.68 -9.14
C ALA A 165 -9.99 7.80 -9.72
N ASP A 166 -9.70 6.55 -10.06
CA ASP A 166 -10.69 5.60 -10.63
C ASP A 166 -11.79 5.23 -9.63
N VAL A 167 -11.53 5.45 -8.33
CA VAL A 167 -12.46 5.23 -7.22
C VAL A 167 -12.83 6.53 -6.51
N GLY A 168 -12.69 7.68 -7.19
CA GLY A 168 -13.12 9.00 -6.69
C GLY A 168 -12.07 9.73 -5.85
N HIS A 169 -10.93 9.11 -5.55
CA HIS A 169 -9.83 9.70 -4.78
C HIS A 169 -8.82 10.44 -5.69
N SER A 170 -9.30 11.34 -6.54
CA SER A 170 -8.50 12.01 -7.58
C SER A 170 -7.33 12.85 -7.07
N ALA A 171 -7.36 13.26 -5.80
CA ALA A 171 -6.33 14.09 -5.19
C ALA A 171 -5.11 13.34 -4.65
N VAL A 172 -4.98 12.03 -4.88
CA VAL A 172 -3.85 11.24 -4.34
C VAL A 172 -3.14 10.51 -5.46
N SER A 173 -1.81 10.60 -5.49
CA SER A 173 -0.99 9.84 -6.43
C SER A 173 -0.57 8.52 -5.80
N ARG A 174 -1.22 7.42 -6.22
CA ARG A 174 -0.81 6.06 -5.81
C ARG A 174 -1.19 5.01 -6.85
N HIS A 175 -0.64 5.13 -8.05
CA HIS A 175 -0.84 4.12 -9.09
C HIS A 175 -0.37 2.75 -8.62
N ARG A 176 -1.19 1.73 -8.89
CA ARG A 176 -0.94 0.33 -8.59
C ARG A 176 -1.30 -0.56 -9.76
N THR A 177 -0.65 -1.70 -9.81
CA THR A 177 -1.07 -2.79 -10.67
C THR A 177 -1.62 -3.90 -9.80
N TYR A 178 -2.72 -4.49 -10.25
CA TYR A 178 -3.40 -5.60 -9.62
C TYR A 178 -3.41 -6.76 -10.60
N VAL A 179 -2.82 -7.88 -10.23
CA VAL A 179 -2.78 -9.10 -11.03
C VAL A 179 -3.78 -10.08 -10.42
N ILE A 180 -4.82 -10.40 -11.17
CA ILE A 180 -5.81 -11.42 -10.83
C ILE A 180 -5.34 -12.72 -11.48
N LEU A 181 -5.12 -13.76 -10.68
CA LEU A 181 -4.83 -15.10 -11.19
C LEU A 181 -5.92 -16.07 -10.79
N TYR A 182 -6.43 -16.82 -11.76
CA TYR A 182 -7.50 -17.78 -11.53
C TYR A 182 -7.04 -19.18 -11.97
N HIS A 183 -7.32 -20.19 -11.14
CA HIS A 183 -6.93 -21.56 -11.43
C HIS A 183 -7.82 -22.13 -12.56
N MET A 184 -7.23 -22.43 -13.73
CA MET A 184 -7.96 -22.78 -14.95
C MET A 184 -8.78 -24.08 -14.83
N GLY A 185 -8.40 -24.96 -13.90
CA GLY A 185 -9.13 -26.19 -13.60
C GLY A 185 -10.29 -26.04 -12.61
N LYS A 186 -10.30 -24.97 -11.79
CA LYS A 186 -11.23 -24.82 -10.65
C LYS A 186 -12.17 -23.62 -10.75
N VAL A 187 -11.87 -22.68 -11.63
CA VAL A 187 -12.59 -21.41 -11.74
C VAL A 187 -12.99 -21.18 -13.20
N ASP A 188 -14.22 -20.72 -13.39
CA ASP A 188 -14.72 -20.23 -14.67
C ASP A 188 -14.64 -18.70 -14.73
N TYR A 189 -14.09 -18.20 -15.84
CA TYR A 189 -14.09 -16.77 -16.18
C TYR A 189 -15.42 -16.41 -16.84
N THR A 190 -16.34 -15.82 -16.06
CA THR A 190 -17.75 -15.62 -16.45
C THR A 190 -18.02 -14.28 -17.12
N HIS A 191 -17.28 -13.24 -16.74
CA HIS A 191 -17.47 -11.87 -17.24
C HIS A 191 -16.12 -11.19 -17.44
N ASP A 192 -16.02 -10.31 -18.43
CA ASP A 192 -14.76 -9.63 -18.70
C ASP A 192 -14.36 -8.64 -17.58
N VAL A 193 -13.19 -8.84 -16.95
CA VAL A 193 -12.74 -7.98 -15.84
C VAL A 193 -12.46 -6.53 -16.28
N PHE A 194 -12.01 -6.33 -17.51
CA PHE A 194 -11.63 -5.01 -18.02
C PHE A 194 -12.88 -4.18 -18.32
N ASP A 195 -13.89 -4.81 -18.90
CA ASP A 195 -15.17 -4.15 -19.16
C ASP A 195 -15.88 -3.78 -17.85
N LEU A 196 -15.97 -4.70 -16.89
CA LEU A 196 -16.57 -4.38 -15.58
C LEU A 196 -15.79 -3.29 -14.85
N TYR A 197 -14.45 -3.32 -14.89
CA TYR A 197 -13.61 -2.26 -14.30
C TYR A 197 -13.87 -0.90 -14.96
N ARG A 198 -13.95 -0.85 -16.29
CA ARG A 198 -14.20 0.38 -17.06
C ARG A 198 -15.56 0.98 -16.71
N GLU A 199 -16.60 0.16 -16.61
CA GLU A 199 -17.94 0.64 -16.25
C GLU A 199 -18.01 1.15 -14.81
N ILE A 200 -17.44 0.43 -13.83
CA ILE A 200 -17.37 0.91 -12.44
C ILE A 200 -16.62 2.25 -12.36
N LYS A 201 -15.45 2.33 -12.99
CA LYS A 201 -14.63 3.55 -13.05
C LYS A 201 -15.43 4.71 -13.65
N LYS A 202 -16.14 4.49 -14.76
CA LYS A 202 -16.96 5.52 -15.40
C LYS A 202 -18.05 6.04 -14.46
N VAL A 203 -18.73 5.15 -13.73
CA VAL A 203 -19.78 5.54 -12.78
C VAL A 203 -19.19 6.33 -11.61
N ILE A 204 -18.11 5.85 -10.98
CA ILE A 204 -17.54 6.51 -9.81
C ILE A 204 -16.93 7.87 -10.19
N THR A 205 -16.13 7.91 -11.27
CA THR A 205 -15.50 9.17 -11.71
C THR A 205 -16.51 10.19 -12.19
N SER A 206 -17.73 9.81 -12.58
CA SER A 206 -18.78 10.80 -12.89
C SER A 206 -19.39 11.49 -11.66
N ARG A 207 -19.13 10.96 -10.45
CA ARG A 207 -19.82 11.37 -9.21
C ARG A 207 -18.89 11.93 -8.13
N ALA A 208 -17.64 11.47 -8.08
CA ALA A 208 -16.73 11.80 -7.00
C ALA A 208 -15.36 12.23 -7.53
N HIS A 209 -14.91 13.39 -7.05
CA HIS A 209 -13.57 13.91 -7.26
C HIS A 209 -13.10 14.63 -6.01
N THR A 210 -12.05 14.12 -5.39
CA THR A 210 -11.40 14.81 -4.27
C THR A 210 -10.30 15.75 -4.72
N ARG A 211 -10.03 16.72 -3.85
CA ARG A 211 -8.93 17.70 -3.85
C ARG A 211 -8.03 17.46 -2.62
N PRO A 212 -6.73 17.82 -2.66
CA PRO A 212 -5.85 17.68 -1.50
C PRO A 212 -6.43 18.25 -0.20
N SER A 213 -7.10 19.40 -0.28
CA SER A 213 -7.75 20.05 0.86
C SER A 213 -8.90 19.24 1.47
N ASP A 214 -9.59 18.39 0.71
CA ASP A 214 -10.68 17.54 1.21
C ASP A 214 -10.21 16.52 2.26
N TYR A 215 -8.90 16.22 2.30
CA TYR A 215 -8.33 15.29 3.28
C TYR A 215 -7.83 15.96 4.56
N LEU A 216 -7.97 17.29 4.70
CA LEU A 216 -7.59 18.01 5.91
C LEU A 216 -8.67 17.87 7.00
N VAL A 217 -8.91 16.62 7.41
CA VAL A 217 -10.03 16.21 8.25
C VAL A 217 -9.70 16.10 9.74
N SER A 218 -8.43 16.27 10.14
CA SER A 218 -8.06 16.12 11.55
C SER A 218 -8.57 17.27 12.42
N SER A 219 -9.10 16.92 13.59
CA SER A 219 -9.44 17.92 14.62
C SER A 219 -8.21 18.64 15.15
N ASP A 220 -8.41 19.83 15.73
CA ASP A 220 -7.32 20.63 16.34
C ASP A 220 -6.51 19.85 17.36
N ALA A 221 -7.19 19.03 18.18
CA ALA A 221 -6.54 18.19 19.19
C ALA A 221 -5.63 17.14 18.53
N ALA A 222 -6.08 16.47 17.46
CA ALA A 222 -5.28 15.50 16.72
C ALA A 222 -4.09 16.16 16.02
N ARG A 223 -4.29 17.35 15.44
CA ARG A 223 -3.22 18.15 14.82
C ARG A 223 -2.15 18.54 15.86
N GLN A 224 -2.57 19.06 17.01
CA GLN A 224 -1.65 19.42 18.10
C GLN A 224 -0.89 18.20 18.64
N LEU A 225 -1.54 17.05 18.80
CA LEU A 225 -0.88 15.81 19.23
C LEU A 225 0.20 15.34 18.24
N ASP A 226 -0.08 15.40 16.93
CA ASP A 226 0.89 15.07 15.88
C ASP A 226 2.10 16.05 15.93
N LEU A 227 1.85 17.35 16.12
CA LEU A 227 2.91 18.36 16.26
C LEU A 227 3.78 18.15 17.50
N VAL A 228 3.17 17.94 18.68
CA VAL A 228 3.88 17.60 19.92
C VAL A 228 4.79 16.40 19.71
N THR A 229 4.27 15.33 19.09
CA THR A 229 5.02 14.10 18.82
C THR A 229 6.24 14.36 17.92
N ARG A 230 6.11 15.22 16.90
CA ARG A 230 7.22 15.60 16.01
C ARG A 230 8.25 16.47 16.71
N CYS A 231 7.82 17.48 17.46
CA CYS A 231 8.71 18.36 18.21
C CYS A 231 9.53 17.55 19.25
N ALA A 232 8.93 16.49 19.82
CA ALA A 232 9.57 15.67 20.85
C ALA A 232 10.77 14.93 20.27
N ARG A 233 10.63 14.41 19.06
CA ARG A 233 11.72 13.77 18.32
C ARG A 233 12.85 14.73 17.96
N LEU A 234 12.53 16.00 17.73
CA LEU A 234 13.54 17.04 17.50
C LEU A 234 14.25 17.48 18.79
N ARG A 235 13.88 16.92 19.95
CA ARG A 235 14.42 17.26 21.28
C ARG A 235 14.30 18.75 21.61
N ARG A 236 13.30 19.43 21.03
CA ARG A 236 13.03 20.86 21.24
C ARG A 236 12.23 21.17 22.51
N PHE A 237 11.97 20.16 23.35
CA PHE A 237 11.17 20.29 24.58
C PHE A 237 11.91 20.95 25.76
N GLY A 238 13.10 21.51 25.54
CA GLY A 238 13.82 22.28 26.57
C GLY A 238 13.19 23.64 26.90
N ALA A 239 12.27 24.14 26.08
CA ALA A 239 11.56 25.38 26.34
C ALA A 239 10.08 25.07 26.63
N THR A 240 9.64 25.44 27.82
CA THR A 240 8.26 25.45 28.29
C THR A 240 7.40 26.33 27.37
N THR A 241 6.87 25.77 26.28
CA THR A 241 5.93 26.49 25.41
C THR A 241 4.60 26.62 26.14
N LYS A 242 4.36 27.78 26.76
CA LYS A 242 3.06 28.16 27.34
C LYS A 242 1.99 28.50 26.27
N GLY A 243 2.11 27.95 25.05
CA GLY A 243 1.22 28.26 23.92
C GLY A 243 1.04 27.06 22.98
N ALA A 244 0.08 27.17 22.06
CA ALA A 244 -0.12 26.20 20.99
C ALA A 244 1.15 26.09 20.14
N LEU A 245 1.52 24.87 19.75
CA LEU A 245 2.67 24.66 18.87
C LEU A 245 2.30 25.07 17.45
N GLU A 246 3.21 25.79 16.81
CA GLU A 246 3.10 26.17 15.40
C GLU A 246 3.85 25.17 14.52
N VAL A 247 3.46 25.07 13.25
CA VAL A 247 4.14 24.16 12.30
C VAL A 247 5.62 24.51 12.14
N ALA A 248 5.98 25.79 12.22
CA ALA A 248 7.36 26.24 12.19
C ALA A 248 8.24 25.57 13.27
N ASP A 249 7.68 25.30 14.45
CA ASP A 249 8.37 24.63 15.56
C ASP A 249 8.67 23.16 15.25
N ALA A 250 7.80 22.54 14.47
CA ALA A 250 7.93 21.15 14.04
C ALA A 250 8.86 20.97 12.83
N LEU A 251 9.34 22.04 12.19
CA LEU A 251 10.29 21.98 11.07
C LEU A 251 11.74 22.19 11.53
N ASN A 252 12.66 21.37 11.03
CA ASN A 252 14.10 21.63 11.18
C ASN A 252 14.59 22.63 10.13
N GLY A 253 15.80 23.18 10.31
CA GLY A 253 16.34 24.21 9.40
C GLY A 253 16.42 23.78 7.93
N ARG A 254 16.72 22.50 7.67
CA ARG A 254 16.72 21.94 6.30
C ARG A 254 15.32 21.97 5.68
N GLU A 255 14.30 21.57 6.44
CA GLU A 255 12.92 21.56 5.97
C GLU A 255 12.38 22.98 5.76
N GLN A 256 12.70 23.92 6.64
CA GLN A 256 12.34 25.34 6.47
C GLN A 256 12.98 25.93 5.19
N PHE A 257 14.26 25.64 4.96
CA PHE A 257 14.94 26.06 3.73
C PHE A 257 14.34 25.42 2.48
N LEU A 258 13.99 24.13 2.54
CA LEU A 258 13.33 23.44 1.44
C LEU A 258 11.96 24.06 1.11
N VAL A 259 11.18 24.50 2.10
CA VAL A 259 9.92 25.22 1.85
C VAL A 259 10.18 26.50 1.06
N GLN A 260 11.20 27.28 1.43
CA GLN A 260 11.55 28.51 0.68
C GLN A 260 11.98 28.22 -0.76
N GLN A 261 12.80 27.18 -0.97
CA GLN A 261 13.21 26.76 -2.31
C GLN A 261 12.01 26.33 -3.17
N LEU A 262 11.05 25.61 -2.58
CA LEU A 262 9.82 25.20 -3.26
C LEU A 262 8.90 26.40 -3.54
N ASP A 263 8.76 27.35 -2.61
CA ASP A 263 7.99 28.58 -2.83
C ASP A 263 8.55 29.40 -4.02
N ILE A 264 9.88 29.58 -4.07
CA ILE A 264 10.57 30.26 -5.19
C ILE A 264 10.34 29.51 -6.51
N ALA A 265 10.53 28.19 -6.52
CA ALA A 265 10.34 27.38 -7.70
C ALA A 265 8.88 27.39 -8.21
N TYR A 266 7.92 27.42 -7.28
CA TYR A 266 6.52 27.54 -7.59
C TYR A 266 6.20 28.91 -8.20
N PHE A 267 6.67 30.00 -7.60
CA PHE A 267 6.48 31.36 -8.14
C PHE A 267 7.11 31.51 -9.53
N GLN A 268 8.33 31.01 -9.73
CA GLN A 268 9.00 31.00 -11.04
C GLN A 268 8.20 30.24 -12.10
N LYS A 269 7.52 29.15 -11.72
CA LYS A 269 6.77 28.30 -12.63
C LYS A 269 5.37 28.85 -12.95
N TYR A 270 4.67 29.40 -11.95
CA TYR A 270 3.25 29.74 -12.06
C TYR A 270 2.94 31.23 -11.95
N GLY A 271 3.94 32.08 -11.66
CA GLY A 271 3.78 33.54 -11.57
C GLY A 271 2.92 34.03 -10.40
N ARG A 272 2.61 33.16 -9.43
CA ARG A 272 1.79 33.46 -8.26
C ARG A 272 2.40 32.88 -6.99
N ALA A 273 2.02 33.40 -5.83
CA ALA A 273 2.64 32.97 -4.59
C ALA A 273 2.12 31.59 -4.14
N ALA A 274 3.00 30.75 -3.61
CA ALA A 274 2.67 29.37 -3.25
C ALA A 274 1.58 29.26 -2.17
N GLN A 275 1.51 30.21 -1.23
CA GLN A 275 0.46 30.26 -0.20
C GLN A 275 -0.95 30.51 -0.75
N GLU A 276 -1.07 31.00 -1.99
CA GLU A 276 -2.37 31.26 -2.63
C GLU A 276 -2.96 29.99 -3.26
N ASP A 277 -2.18 28.92 -3.38
CA ASP A 277 -2.63 27.64 -3.90
C ASP A 277 -3.13 26.73 -2.77
N GLY A 278 -4.44 26.70 -2.60
CA GLY A 278 -5.15 25.89 -1.62
C GLY A 278 -5.08 24.37 -1.83
N GLU A 279 -4.40 23.88 -2.87
CA GLU A 279 -4.21 22.45 -3.13
C GLU A 279 -2.73 22.04 -3.14
N LEU A 280 -1.85 22.98 -2.79
CA LEU A 280 -0.42 22.78 -2.85
C LEU A 280 0.10 22.03 -1.62
N VAL A 281 0.68 20.85 -1.88
CA VAL A 281 1.25 19.96 -0.87
C VAL A 281 2.69 19.65 -1.22
N TYR A 282 3.60 19.91 -0.28
CA TYR A 282 5.02 19.62 -0.39
C TYR A 282 5.40 18.36 0.36
N TYR A 283 6.23 17.49 -0.24
CA TYR A 283 6.92 16.45 0.52
C TYR A 283 8.30 16.93 0.96
N LEU A 284 8.48 17.12 2.28
CA LEU A 284 9.70 17.71 2.84
C LEU A 284 10.82 16.68 3.11
N GLY A 285 10.62 15.42 2.74
CA GLY A 285 11.65 14.38 2.88
C GLY A 285 12.68 14.37 1.74
N ASP A 286 12.46 15.13 0.68
CA ASP A 286 13.38 15.22 -0.46
C ASP A 286 14.55 16.19 -0.18
N ARG A 287 15.52 16.21 -1.10
CA ARG A 287 16.44 17.33 -1.29
C ARG A 287 16.15 17.96 -2.64
N PHE A 288 16.06 19.28 -2.66
CA PHE A 288 15.59 20.05 -3.81
C PHE A 288 16.42 19.78 -5.08
N GLU A 289 17.73 19.55 -4.92
CA GLU A 289 18.69 19.31 -6.00
C GLU A 289 18.46 17.97 -6.73
N TRP A 290 17.82 17.00 -6.07
CA TRP A 290 17.64 15.66 -6.61
C TRP A 290 16.20 15.34 -6.96
N SER A 291 15.25 15.86 -6.18
CA SER A 291 13.84 15.54 -6.34
C SER A 291 12.96 16.66 -5.79
N ARG A 292 11.89 16.98 -6.53
CA ARG A 292 10.85 17.94 -6.14
C ARG A 292 9.51 17.22 -6.11
N THR A 293 9.26 16.50 -5.03
CA THR A 293 7.98 15.80 -4.84
C THR A 293 6.97 16.75 -4.23
N TRP A 294 6.02 17.20 -5.04
CA TRP A 294 4.97 18.15 -4.66
C TRP A 294 3.70 17.93 -5.50
N SER A 295 2.57 18.49 -5.07
CA SER A 295 1.33 18.44 -5.85
C SER A 295 1.28 19.47 -6.99
N ALA A 296 2.23 20.39 -7.08
CA ALA A 296 2.20 21.51 -8.04
C ALA A 296 2.05 21.05 -9.50
N ASP A 297 2.61 19.89 -9.86
CA ASP A 297 2.60 19.37 -11.22
C ASP A 297 1.36 18.51 -11.52
N SER A 298 0.81 17.84 -10.51
CA SER A 298 -0.24 16.83 -10.67
C SER A 298 -1.60 17.26 -10.15
N GLY A 299 -1.67 18.29 -9.31
CA GLY A 299 -2.82 18.59 -8.46
C GLY A 299 -3.10 17.53 -7.40
N ARG A 300 -2.14 16.62 -7.13
CA ARG A 300 -2.34 15.46 -6.25
C ARG A 300 -1.31 15.40 -5.13
N ILE A 301 -1.74 15.00 -3.95
CA ILE A 301 -0.87 14.62 -2.84
C ILE A 301 0.10 13.54 -3.35
N PRO A 302 1.42 13.76 -3.24
CA PRO A 302 2.38 12.77 -3.70
C PRO A 302 2.31 11.45 -2.91
N CYS A 303 2.67 10.35 -3.56
CA CYS A 303 2.63 9.02 -2.94
C CYS A 303 3.37 8.99 -1.59
N TYR A 304 2.70 8.42 -0.58
CA TYR A 304 3.31 8.20 0.73
C TYR A 304 4.48 7.23 0.65
N ARG A 305 5.55 7.55 1.39
CA ARG A 305 6.79 6.77 1.46
C ARG A 305 6.95 6.15 2.84
N HIS A 306 7.63 5.00 2.90
CA HIS A 306 7.96 4.30 4.16
C HIS A 306 8.74 5.17 5.16
N SER A 307 9.56 6.12 4.68
CA SER A 307 10.33 7.03 5.53
C SER A 307 9.48 7.98 6.39
N CYS A 308 8.14 7.95 6.25
CA CYS A 308 7.21 8.76 7.03
C CYS A 308 7.54 10.27 7.00
N GLY A 309 8.05 10.76 5.87
CA GLY A 309 8.41 12.17 5.73
C GLY A 309 7.20 13.10 5.92
N LYS A 310 7.50 14.39 6.13
CA LYS A 310 6.48 15.42 6.36
C LYS A 310 5.85 15.83 5.04
N TYR A 311 4.53 15.98 5.05
CA TYR A 311 3.76 16.52 3.94
C TYR A 311 3.16 17.82 4.44
N LEU A 312 3.48 18.94 3.80
CA LEU A 312 3.05 20.27 4.22
C LEU A 312 2.02 20.77 3.21
N HIS A 313 0.79 21.01 3.67
CA HIS A 313 -0.19 21.78 2.95
C HIS A 313 0.15 23.27 3.07
N ARG A 314 0.53 23.89 1.94
CA ARG A 314 1.26 25.16 1.96
C ARG A 314 0.37 26.35 2.33
N ALA A 315 -0.87 26.39 1.84
CA ALA A 315 -1.78 27.51 2.08
C ALA A 315 -2.17 27.63 3.57
N SER A 316 -2.52 26.52 4.21
CA SER A 316 -2.87 26.51 5.64
C SER A 316 -1.67 26.36 6.58
N MET A 317 -0.46 26.23 6.02
CA MET A 317 0.76 25.91 6.77
C MET A 317 0.59 24.71 7.71
N GLN A 318 -0.18 23.70 7.30
CA GLN A 318 -0.48 22.51 8.11
C GLN A 318 0.35 21.30 7.65
N LEU A 319 0.90 20.54 8.59
CA LEU A 319 1.44 19.21 8.29
C LEU A 319 0.31 18.18 8.25
N LEU A 320 0.27 17.37 7.20
CA LEU A 320 -0.68 16.26 7.12
C LEU A 320 -0.42 15.28 8.28
N THR A 321 -1.44 15.06 9.10
CA THR A 321 -1.41 14.11 10.22
C THR A 321 -1.43 12.67 9.71
N GLY A 322 -1.21 11.70 10.58
CA GLY A 322 -1.35 10.29 10.20
C GLY A 322 -2.77 9.94 9.76
N GLN A 323 -3.78 10.57 10.38
CA GLN A 323 -5.18 10.38 10.07
C GLN A 323 -5.54 10.88 8.67
N GLU A 324 -5.10 12.08 8.32
CA GLU A 324 -5.34 12.70 7.01
C GLU A 324 -4.71 11.87 5.88
N LYS A 325 -3.52 11.32 6.14
CA LYS A 325 -2.87 10.39 5.20
C LYS A 325 -3.64 9.09 5.04
N LEU A 326 -4.16 8.51 6.12
CA LEU A 326 -4.99 7.30 6.05
C LEU A 326 -6.34 7.58 5.37
N CYS A 327 -6.96 8.72 5.64
CA CYS A 327 -8.19 9.15 4.97
C CYS A 327 -7.97 9.25 3.45
N SER A 328 -6.83 9.83 3.04
CA SER A 328 -6.46 9.91 1.62
C SER A 328 -6.09 8.54 1.00
N MET A 329 -5.96 7.50 1.82
CA MET A 329 -5.76 6.11 1.40
C MET A 329 -7.08 5.31 1.35
N GLY A 330 -8.22 5.99 1.56
CA GLY A 330 -9.56 5.40 1.53
C GLY A 330 -9.98 4.75 2.85
N TRP A 331 -9.27 5.00 3.96
CA TRP A 331 -9.64 4.46 5.27
C TRP A 331 -10.76 5.29 5.93
N PRO A 332 -11.70 4.65 6.67
CA PRO A 332 -12.77 5.32 7.40
C PRO A 332 -12.24 5.89 8.74
N ILE A 333 -11.47 6.97 8.64
CA ILE A 333 -10.74 7.54 9.80
C ILE A 333 -11.57 8.50 10.64
N THR A 334 -12.59 9.13 10.07
CA THR A 334 -13.49 10.01 10.82
C THR A 334 -14.86 9.37 10.99
N PRO A 335 -15.62 9.75 12.04
CA PRO A 335 -17.00 9.27 12.23
C PRO A 335 -17.90 9.54 11.03
N GLU A 336 -17.71 10.67 10.34
CA GLU A 336 -18.48 11.05 9.15
C GLU A 336 -18.16 10.11 7.98
N VAL A 337 -16.88 9.91 7.67
CA VAL A 337 -16.45 9.03 6.58
C VAL A 337 -16.86 7.59 6.86
N ALA A 338 -16.67 7.11 8.09
CA ALA A 338 -17.06 5.76 8.49
C ALA A 338 -18.57 5.52 8.33
N ARG A 339 -19.39 6.50 8.72
CA ARG A 339 -20.86 6.45 8.57
C ARG A 339 -21.28 6.38 7.12
N GLU A 340 -20.72 7.22 6.25
CA GLU A 340 -21.00 7.20 4.81
C GLU A 340 -20.54 5.90 4.15
N MET A 341 -19.45 5.30 4.64
CA MET A 341 -18.97 3.99 4.20
C MET A 341 -19.77 2.81 4.80
N GLY A 342 -20.71 3.06 5.72
CA GLY A 342 -21.48 2.02 6.40
C GLY A 342 -20.62 1.09 7.28
N CYS A 343 -19.55 1.63 7.87
CA CYS A 343 -18.62 0.88 8.72
C CYS A 343 -18.24 1.59 10.01
N ALA A 344 -17.49 0.90 10.88
CA ALA A 344 -16.96 1.50 12.10
C ALA A 344 -15.75 2.40 11.78
N GLU A 345 -15.52 3.43 12.60
CA GLU A 345 -14.29 4.23 12.51
C GLU A 345 -13.06 3.35 12.80
N LEU A 346 -12.01 3.52 11.99
CA LEU A 346 -10.71 2.89 12.27
C LEU A 346 -9.94 3.73 13.29
N PRO A 347 -9.64 3.20 14.49
CA PRO A 347 -8.90 3.94 15.50
C PRO A 347 -7.48 4.25 15.01
N SER A 348 -7.12 5.53 14.95
CA SER A 348 -5.86 6.02 14.39
C SER A 348 -5.24 7.13 15.24
N LEU A 349 -5.37 6.99 16.56
CA LEU A 349 -4.93 8.02 17.52
C LEU A 349 -3.41 8.10 17.69
N ASP A 350 -2.67 7.01 17.42
CA ASP A 350 -1.21 7.02 17.46
C ASP A 350 -0.67 7.63 16.15
N PRO A 351 -0.04 8.82 16.20
CA PRO A 351 0.48 9.46 15.00
C PRO A 351 1.56 8.63 14.30
N GLN A 352 2.50 8.07 15.06
CA GLN A 352 3.63 7.32 14.52
C GLN A 352 3.14 6.11 13.73
N ARG A 353 2.20 5.39 14.33
CA ARG A 353 1.61 4.21 13.73
C ARG A 353 0.82 4.54 12.48
N SER A 354 0.00 5.59 12.53
CA SER A 354 -0.83 6.02 11.40
C SER A 354 0.03 6.45 10.20
N HIS A 355 1.15 7.15 10.44
CA HIS A 355 2.11 7.49 9.38
C HIS A 355 2.73 6.24 8.74
N PHE A 356 3.08 5.24 9.56
CA PHE A 356 3.65 3.98 9.08
C PHE A 356 2.65 3.21 8.21
N LEU A 357 1.40 3.07 8.69
CA LEU A 357 0.31 2.43 7.95
C LEU A 357 0.05 3.11 6.60
N ALA A 358 0.01 4.43 6.53
CA ALA A 358 -0.22 5.16 5.28
C ALA A 358 0.90 4.94 4.23
N GLY A 359 2.15 4.79 4.68
CA GLY A 359 3.28 4.49 3.80
C GLY A 359 3.16 3.13 3.11
N ASN A 360 2.73 2.12 3.86
CA ASN A 360 2.76 0.72 3.44
C ASN A 360 1.41 0.14 2.98
N SER A 361 0.29 0.85 3.21
CA SER A 361 -1.05 0.35 2.88
C SER A 361 -1.34 0.31 1.37
N MET A 362 -2.20 -0.63 0.97
CA MET A 362 -2.91 -0.53 -0.30
C MET A 362 -3.95 0.60 -0.19
N HIS A 363 -4.30 1.22 -1.32
CA HIS A 363 -5.43 2.14 -1.32
C HIS A 363 -6.72 1.32 -1.18
N VAL A 364 -7.47 1.54 -0.09
CA VAL A 364 -8.63 0.71 0.28
C VAL A 364 -9.67 0.69 -0.82
N GLY A 365 -10.08 1.86 -1.33
CA GLY A 365 -11.07 1.97 -2.41
C GLY A 365 -10.71 1.16 -3.66
N ASN A 366 -9.50 1.34 -4.20
CA ASN A 366 -9.00 0.53 -5.32
C ASN A 366 -9.05 -0.96 -5.00
N MET A 367 -8.52 -1.37 -3.84
CA MET A 367 -8.48 -2.78 -3.48
C MET A 367 -9.89 -3.39 -3.38
N SER A 368 -10.83 -2.68 -2.76
CA SER A 368 -12.22 -3.11 -2.65
C SER A 368 -12.89 -3.26 -4.02
N VAL A 369 -12.69 -2.31 -4.94
CA VAL A 369 -13.26 -2.38 -6.29
C VAL A 369 -12.66 -3.55 -7.08
N ILE A 370 -11.35 -3.74 -7.03
CA ILE A 370 -10.69 -4.85 -7.73
C ILE A 370 -11.14 -6.21 -7.18
N LEU A 371 -11.23 -6.35 -5.85
CA LEU A 371 -11.76 -7.56 -5.21
C LEU A 371 -13.20 -7.84 -5.65
N LEU A 372 -14.07 -6.81 -5.63
CA LEU A 372 -15.46 -6.94 -6.07
C LEU A 372 -15.56 -7.41 -7.53
N ILE A 373 -14.76 -6.83 -8.42
CA ILE A 373 -14.73 -7.18 -9.85
C ILE A 373 -14.43 -8.65 -10.01
N ALA A 374 -13.34 -9.12 -9.41
CA ALA A 374 -12.95 -10.50 -9.59
C ALA A 374 -13.91 -11.48 -8.86
N LEU A 375 -14.44 -11.15 -7.69
CA LEU A 375 -15.50 -11.97 -7.08
C LEU A 375 -16.79 -12.01 -7.91
N SER A 376 -17.00 -11.05 -8.82
CA SER A 376 -18.15 -11.03 -9.74
C SER A 376 -17.86 -11.70 -11.09
N CYS A 377 -16.60 -11.65 -11.53
CA CYS A 377 -16.17 -12.17 -12.83
C CYS A 377 -15.77 -13.65 -12.80
N PHE A 378 -15.61 -14.24 -11.61
CA PHE A 378 -15.15 -15.61 -11.45
C PHE A 378 -16.12 -16.46 -10.63
N SER A 379 -16.37 -17.70 -11.07
CA SER A 379 -17.17 -18.68 -10.34
C SER A 379 -16.35 -19.92 -10.06
N VAL A 380 -16.41 -20.44 -8.83
CA VAL A 380 -15.78 -21.74 -8.48
C VAL A 380 -16.62 -22.87 -9.08
N ARG A 381 -15.97 -23.81 -9.76
CA ARG A 381 -16.62 -25.01 -10.28
C ARG A 381 -17.04 -25.90 -9.12
N ALA A 382 -18.28 -26.38 -9.15
CA ALA A 382 -18.71 -27.44 -8.24
C ALA A 382 -17.84 -28.68 -8.48
N GLN A 383 -17.17 -29.16 -7.42
CA GLN A 383 -16.32 -30.36 -7.47
C GLN A 383 -17.14 -31.63 -7.36
#